data_AF-A0A8E5NIB4-F1
#
_entry.id   AF-A0A8E5NIB4-F1
#
_cell.length_a   1.000
_cell.length_b   1.000
_cell.length_c   1.000
_cell.angle_alpha   90.00
_cell.angle_beta   90.00
_cell.angle_gamma   90.00
#
_symmetry.space_group_name_H-M   'P 1'
#
loop_
_entity.id
_entity.type
_entity.pdbx_description
1 polymer ?
#
loop_
_entity_poly.entity_id
_entity_poly.type
_entity_poly.pdbx_seq_one_letter_code
_entity_poly.pdbx_strand_id
1 'polypeptide(L)'
;MSLADPISFLKDFAAGGVAAAISKTTVAPIERVKLLLQVQHASKQITADKQYKGMVDCFIRIPKEQGFLSYWRGNLANVIRYFPTQALNFAFKDKYKQIFLGGVDKKTQFWRYFVGNLASGGAAGATSLCFVYPLDFARTRLAADIGKAGAEREFTGLGNCIAKTFKSDGLVGLYRGFGVSVQGIIIYRAAYFGCFDTAKGMLPDPKNTPFIISFLIAQAVTTFAGIMSYPFDTVRRRMMMQSGRAKADMMYKNTLDCWGKIYKTEGGGAFFKGAFSNILRGTGGALVLVLYDEIKALL
;
A
#
# COMPACT_ATOMS: atom_id res chain seq x y z
N MET A 1 -8.81 33.57 4.81
CA MET A 1 -8.99 32.26 4.18
C MET A 1 -9.36 32.54 2.73
N SER A 2 -8.36 32.63 1.84
CA SER A 2 -8.64 32.82 0.40
C SER A 2 -9.47 31.62 -0.05
N LEU A 3 -10.69 31.88 -0.54
CA LEU A 3 -11.51 30.86 -1.19
C LEU A 3 -10.67 30.32 -2.33
N ALA A 4 -10.19 29.08 -2.21
CA ALA A 4 -9.49 28.41 -3.29
C ALA A 4 -10.37 28.52 -4.54
N ASP A 5 -9.83 29.09 -5.62
CA ASP A 5 -10.49 29.08 -6.92
C ASP A 5 -10.89 27.62 -7.22
N PRO A 6 -12.20 27.29 -7.27
CA PRO A 6 -12.65 25.92 -7.47
C PRO A 6 -12.08 25.31 -8.75
N ILE A 7 -11.82 26.13 -9.76
CA ILE A 7 -11.24 25.70 -11.04
C ILE A 7 -9.77 25.32 -10.85
N SER A 8 -8.99 26.17 -10.19
CA SER A 8 -7.59 25.87 -9.83
C SER A 8 -7.48 24.58 -9.00
N PHE A 9 -8.33 24.43 -7.98
CA PHE A 9 -8.37 23.21 -7.17
C PHE A 9 -8.69 21.96 -8.00
N LEU A 10 -9.69 22.02 -8.89
CA LEU A 10 -10.05 20.91 -9.75
C LEU A 10 -8.94 20.56 -10.74
N LYS A 11 -8.23 21.56 -11.27
CA LYS A 11 -7.06 21.35 -12.14
C LYS A 11 -5.93 20.63 -11.40
N ASP A 12 -5.58 21.06 -10.19
CA ASP A 12 -4.54 20.42 -9.38
C ASP A 12 -4.94 18.99 -8.96
N PHE A 13 -6.20 18.81 -8.57
CA PHE A 13 -6.75 17.51 -8.20
C PHE A 13 -6.72 16.52 -9.38
N ALA A 14 -7.13 16.97 -10.57
CA ALA A 14 -7.10 16.18 -11.79
C ALA A 14 -5.67 15.87 -12.24
N ALA A 15 -4.78 16.87 -12.25
CA ALA A 15 -3.38 16.71 -12.61
C ALA A 15 -2.66 15.71 -11.68
N GLY A 16 -2.85 15.85 -10.37
CA GLY A 16 -2.33 14.89 -9.40
C GLY A 16 -2.92 13.49 -9.59
N GLY A 17 -4.19 13.39 -9.97
CA GLY A 17 -4.85 12.13 -10.32
C GLY A 17 -4.24 11.43 -11.53
N VAL A 18 -3.99 12.18 -12.61
CA VAL A 18 -3.33 11.67 -13.82
C VAL A 18 -1.90 11.24 -13.52
N ALA A 19 -1.11 12.08 -12.84
CA ALA A 19 0.26 11.75 -12.46
C ALA A 19 0.32 10.47 -11.60
N ALA A 20 -0.60 10.34 -10.63
CA ALA A 20 -0.71 9.14 -9.82
C ALA A 20 -1.14 7.91 -10.62
N ALA A 21 -2.07 8.06 -11.58
CA ALA A 21 -2.51 6.98 -12.45
C ALA A 21 -1.36 6.46 -13.32
N ILE A 22 -0.58 7.36 -13.92
CA ILE A 22 0.60 7.04 -14.73
C ILE A 22 1.62 6.30 -13.85
N SER A 23 2.05 6.91 -12.74
CA SER A 23 3.03 6.32 -11.82
C SER A 23 2.63 4.92 -11.37
N LYS A 24 1.37 4.73 -10.94
CA LYS A 24 0.90 3.42 -10.48
C LYS A 24 0.76 2.39 -11.60
N THR A 25 0.42 2.83 -12.81
CA THR A 25 0.34 1.93 -13.96
C THR A 25 1.72 1.48 -14.42
N THR A 26 2.71 2.37 -14.40
CA THR A 26 4.10 2.03 -14.73
C THR A 26 4.67 0.98 -13.76
N VAL A 27 4.40 1.09 -12.46
CA VAL A 27 4.90 0.13 -11.46
C VAL A 27 3.95 -1.03 -11.16
N ALA A 28 2.80 -1.12 -11.83
CA ALA A 28 1.84 -2.20 -11.61
C ALA A 28 2.43 -3.61 -11.84
N PRO A 29 3.30 -3.86 -12.85
CA PRO A 29 3.91 -5.17 -13.04
C PRO A 29 4.73 -5.66 -11.83
N ILE A 30 5.64 -4.82 -11.32
CA ILE A 30 6.46 -5.16 -10.14
C ILE A 30 5.60 -5.25 -8.87
N GLU A 31 4.55 -4.44 -8.76
CA GLU A 31 3.63 -4.52 -7.63
C GLU A 31 2.79 -5.80 -7.64
N ARG A 32 2.44 -6.30 -8.81
CA ARG A 32 1.78 -7.61 -8.94
C ARG A 32 2.71 -8.74 -8.52
N VAL A 33 3.96 -8.73 -8.98
CA VAL A 33 4.98 -9.71 -8.56
C VAL A 33 5.17 -9.69 -7.04
N LYS A 34 5.26 -8.49 -6.44
CA LYS A 34 5.29 -8.33 -4.98
C LYS A 34 4.11 -9.05 -4.32
N LEU A 35 2.88 -8.74 -4.75
CA LEU A 35 1.67 -9.28 -4.13
C LEU A 35 1.60 -10.81 -4.27
N LEU A 36 1.94 -11.36 -5.44
CA LEU A 36 1.97 -12.80 -5.66
C LEU A 36 2.96 -13.48 -4.73
N LEU A 37 4.21 -13.01 -4.64
CA LEU A 37 5.21 -13.57 -3.72
C LEU A 37 4.75 -13.51 -2.26
N GLN A 38 4.10 -12.42 -1.88
CA GLN A 38 3.63 -12.16 -0.53
C GLN A 38 2.45 -13.07 -0.12
N VAL A 39 1.52 -13.37 -1.04
CA VAL A 39 0.26 -14.07 -0.71
C VAL A 39 0.09 -15.46 -1.32
N GLN A 40 0.99 -15.91 -2.20
CA GLN A 40 0.86 -17.19 -2.92
C GLN A 40 0.67 -18.41 -2.00
N HIS A 41 1.30 -18.41 -0.81
CA HIS A 41 1.12 -19.48 0.18
C HIS A 41 -0.32 -19.55 0.72
N ALA A 42 -1.06 -18.44 0.62
CA ALA A 42 -2.46 -18.33 0.97
C ALA A 42 -3.39 -18.33 -0.25
N SER A 43 -2.95 -18.76 -1.43
CA SER A 43 -3.79 -18.89 -2.63
C SER A 43 -4.54 -20.23 -2.63
N LYS A 44 -5.72 -20.29 -3.24
CA LYS A 44 -6.41 -21.56 -3.55
C LYS A 44 -5.97 -22.15 -4.91
N GLN A 45 -5.45 -21.31 -5.80
CA GLN A 45 -5.09 -21.70 -7.17
C GLN A 45 -3.62 -22.14 -7.29
N ILE A 46 -2.76 -21.72 -6.36
CA ILE A 46 -1.32 -22.02 -6.39
C ILE A 46 -1.03 -23.16 -5.42
N THR A 47 -0.76 -24.35 -5.96
CA THR A 47 -0.27 -25.50 -5.19
C THR A 47 1.19 -25.28 -4.77
N ALA A 48 1.67 -26.03 -3.78
CA ALA A 48 3.01 -25.84 -3.21
C ALA A 48 4.14 -25.99 -4.26
N ASP A 49 3.98 -26.93 -5.20
CA ASP A 49 4.91 -27.19 -6.31
C ASP A 49 4.91 -26.08 -7.37
N LYS A 50 3.83 -25.29 -7.47
CA LYS A 50 3.68 -24.21 -8.46
C LYS A 50 4.02 -22.82 -7.92
N GLN A 51 4.43 -22.71 -6.65
CA GLN A 51 4.83 -21.43 -6.07
C GLN A 51 5.99 -20.80 -6.87
N TYR A 52 5.92 -19.48 -7.04
CA TYR A 52 6.98 -18.70 -7.66
C TYR A 52 8.20 -18.69 -6.76
N LYS A 53 9.36 -19.06 -7.33
CA LYS A 53 10.64 -19.20 -6.61
C LYS A 53 11.22 -17.85 -6.21
N GLY A 54 10.80 -16.78 -6.88
CA GLY A 54 11.28 -15.42 -6.63
C GLY A 54 10.75 -14.44 -7.68
N MET A 55 11.26 -13.22 -7.62
CA MET A 55 10.81 -12.13 -8.49
C MET A 55 11.04 -12.43 -9.98
N VAL A 56 12.23 -12.89 -10.35
CA VAL A 56 12.59 -13.18 -11.74
C VAL A 56 11.73 -14.31 -12.31
N ASP A 57 11.60 -15.41 -11.55
CA ASP A 57 10.72 -16.53 -11.90
C ASP A 57 9.27 -16.06 -12.13
N CYS A 58 8.76 -15.18 -11.25
CA CYS A 58 7.43 -14.61 -11.38
C CYS A 58 7.27 -13.78 -12.66
N PHE A 59 8.25 -12.93 -13.00
CA PHE A 59 8.23 -12.15 -14.26
C PHE A 59 8.33 -13.03 -15.52
N ILE A 60 9.04 -14.16 -15.46
CA ILE A 60 9.14 -15.05 -16.62
C ILE A 60 7.85 -15.84 -16.81
N ARG A 61 7.22 -16.28 -15.70
CA ARG A 61 6.08 -17.20 -15.72
C ARG A 61 4.74 -16.51 -15.95
N ILE A 62 4.49 -15.35 -15.35
CA ILE A 62 3.23 -14.59 -15.51
C ILE A 62 2.76 -14.49 -16.97
N PRO A 63 3.57 -13.99 -17.92
CA PRO A 63 3.11 -13.81 -19.30
C PRO A 63 2.85 -15.15 -20.00
N LYS A 64 3.60 -16.20 -19.65
CA LYS A 64 3.43 -17.56 -20.20
C LYS A 64 2.16 -18.25 -19.66
N GLU A 65 1.87 -18.05 -18.38
CA GLU A 65 0.74 -18.69 -17.69
C GLU A 65 -0.58 -17.96 -17.97
N GLN A 66 -0.57 -16.62 -18.05
CA GLN A 66 -1.78 -15.80 -18.01
C GLN A 66 -1.89 -14.73 -19.10
N GLY A 67 -0.86 -14.58 -19.93
CA GLY A 67 -0.74 -13.51 -20.92
C GLY A 67 -0.10 -12.23 -20.37
N PHE A 68 0.52 -11.45 -21.25
CA PHE A 68 1.31 -10.26 -20.89
C PHE A 68 0.51 -9.18 -20.15
N LEU A 69 -0.73 -8.90 -20.57
CA LEU A 69 -1.58 -7.89 -19.94
C LEU A 69 -1.96 -8.23 -18.49
N SER A 70 -1.76 -9.47 -18.05
CA SER A 70 -2.06 -9.88 -16.69
C SER A 70 -1.21 -9.17 -15.64
N TYR A 71 -0.06 -8.57 -16.00
CA TYR A 71 0.71 -7.71 -15.08
C TYR A 71 -0.10 -6.58 -14.45
N TRP A 72 -1.08 -6.04 -15.17
CA TRP A 72 -1.93 -4.95 -14.69
C TRP A 72 -3.22 -5.44 -14.02
N ARG A 73 -3.33 -6.74 -13.71
CA ARG A 73 -4.52 -7.29 -13.07
C ARG A 73 -4.71 -6.67 -11.68
N GLY A 74 -5.85 -6.00 -11.50
CA GLY A 74 -6.18 -5.24 -10.30
C GLY A 74 -5.72 -3.78 -10.30
N ASN A 75 -5.05 -3.30 -11.37
CA ASN A 75 -4.54 -1.92 -11.42
C ASN A 75 -5.65 -0.86 -11.46
N LEU A 76 -6.83 -1.18 -11.99
CA LEU A 76 -7.97 -0.25 -11.99
C LEU A 76 -8.28 0.29 -10.58
N ALA A 77 -8.23 -0.58 -9.57
CA ALA A 77 -8.44 -0.19 -8.18
C ALA A 77 -7.37 0.80 -7.69
N ASN A 78 -6.13 0.73 -8.18
CA ASN A 78 -5.07 1.67 -7.80
C ASN A 78 -5.34 3.08 -8.30
N VAL A 79 -5.76 3.17 -9.56
CA VAL A 79 -6.05 4.43 -10.22
C VAL A 79 -7.25 5.09 -9.55
N ILE A 80 -8.34 4.34 -9.38
CA ILE A 80 -9.56 4.84 -8.74
C ILE A 80 -9.28 5.28 -7.31
N ARG A 81 -8.50 4.50 -6.53
CA ARG A 81 -8.26 4.76 -5.10
C ARG A 81 -7.64 6.13 -4.83
N TYR A 82 -6.90 6.72 -5.77
CA TYR A 82 -6.27 8.02 -5.57
C TYR A 82 -7.32 9.10 -5.23
N PHE A 83 -8.34 9.25 -6.06
CA PHE A 83 -9.33 10.32 -5.94
C PHE A 83 -10.07 10.35 -4.60
N PRO A 84 -10.72 9.27 -4.11
CA PRO A 84 -11.40 9.29 -2.83
C PRO A 84 -10.40 9.43 -1.67
N THR A 85 -9.18 8.87 -1.78
CA THR A 85 -8.16 9.05 -0.74
C THR A 85 -7.76 10.53 -0.63
N GLN A 86 -7.60 11.23 -1.75
CA GLN A 86 -7.24 12.65 -1.71
C GLN A 86 -8.39 13.54 -1.25
N ALA A 87 -9.62 13.25 -1.65
CA ALA A 87 -10.80 13.95 -1.14
C ALA A 87 -10.90 13.83 0.40
N LEU A 88 -10.70 12.61 0.94
CA LEU A 88 -10.71 12.37 2.38
C LEU A 88 -9.51 13.02 3.10
N ASN A 89 -8.32 13.00 2.49
CA ASN A 89 -7.18 13.71 3.04
C ASN A 89 -7.45 15.21 3.12
N PHE A 90 -8.01 15.81 2.06
CA PHE A 90 -8.35 17.23 2.05
C PHE A 90 -9.38 17.57 3.14
N ALA A 91 -10.39 16.71 3.33
CA ALA A 91 -11.42 16.92 4.35
C ALA A 91 -10.91 16.77 5.79
N PHE A 92 -10.06 15.78 6.06
CA PHE A 92 -9.78 15.35 7.45
C PHE A 92 -8.35 15.58 7.93
N LYS A 93 -7.35 15.70 7.05
CA LYS A 93 -5.93 15.75 7.45
C LYS A 93 -5.64 16.93 8.37
N ASP A 94 -6.09 18.13 8.02
CA ASP A 94 -5.82 19.33 8.79
C ASP A 94 -6.65 19.38 10.07
N LYS A 95 -7.88 18.83 10.06
CA LYS A 95 -8.69 18.64 11.27
C LYS A 95 -7.99 17.73 12.27
N TYR A 96 -7.48 16.58 11.84
CA TYR A 96 -6.73 15.70 12.74
C TYR A 96 -5.42 16.32 13.22
N LYS A 97 -4.69 17.04 12.38
CA LYS A 97 -3.52 17.80 12.84
C LYS A 97 -3.90 18.82 13.90
N GLN A 98 -4.97 19.59 13.71
CA GLN A 98 -5.42 20.58 14.70
C GLN A 98 -5.83 19.90 16.01
N ILE A 99 -6.57 18.79 15.96
CA ILE A 99 -7.00 18.05 17.15
C ILE A 99 -5.81 17.49 17.95
N PHE A 100 -4.82 16.89 17.29
CA PHE A 100 -3.74 16.18 17.97
C PHE A 100 -2.45 16.99 18.16
N LEU A 101 -2.25 18.06 17.39
CA LEU A 101 -1.05 18.90 17.40
C LEU A 101 -1.36 20.39 17.67
N GLY A 102 -2.63 20.76 17.85
CA GLY A 102 -3.00 22.13 18.20
C GLY A 102 -2.31 22.58 19.48
N GLY A 103 -1.53 23.66 19.40
CA GLY A 103 -0.78 24.22 20.54
C GLY A 103 0.45 23.41 20.98
N VAL A 104 0.87 22.40 20.22
CA VAL A 104 2.08 21.61 20.53
C VAL A 104 3.29 22.18 19.81
N ASP A 105 4.30 22.61 20.58
CA ASP A 105 5.57 23.08 20.01
C ASP A 105 6.54 21.90 19.80
N LYS A 106 6.99 21.73 18.55
CA LYS A 106 7.95 20.67 18.16
C LYS A 106 9.30 20.79 18.89
N LYS A 107 9.76 21.99 19.22
CA LYS A 107 11.09 22.25 19.79
C LYS A 107 11.14 21.96 21.29
N THR A 108 10.09 22.30 22.02
CA THR A 108 10.05 22.15 23.48
C THR A 108 9.37 20.84 23.92
N GLN A 109 8.48 20.27 23.09
CA GLN A 109 7.66 19.12 23.46
C GLN A 109 7.78 17.97 22.43
N PHE A 110 9.01 17.52 22.16
CA PHE A 110 9.28 16.49 21.15
C PHE A 110 8.37 15.25 21.25
N TRP A 111 8.28 14.61 22.43
CA TRP A 111 7.47 13.39 22.60
C TRP A 111 5.97 13.65 22.42
N ARG A 112 5.47 14.81 22.87
CA ARG A 112 4.06 15.18 22.66
C ARG A 112 3.77 15.39 21.18
N TYR A 113 4.67 16.08 20.47
CA TYR A 113 4.58 16.28 19.03
C TYR A 113 4.65 14.95 18.28
N PHE A 114 5.58 14.06 18.66
CA PHE A 114 5.75 12.76 18.04
C PHE A 114 4.48 11.91 18.18
N VAL A 115 3.96 11.74 19.40
CA VAL A 115 2.73 10.99 19.66
C VAL A 115 1.52 11.63 18.96
N GLY A 116 1.40 12.96 19.01
CA GLY A 116 0.32 13.69 18.32
C GLY A 116 0.36 13.50 16.81
N ASN A 117 1.55 13.44 16.21
CA ASN A 117 1.71 13.21 14.78
C ASN A 117 1.42 11.76 14.38
N LEU A 118 1.74 10.79 15.24
CA LEU A 118 1.33 9.40 15.07
C LEU A 118 -0.19 9.23 15.18
N ALA A 119 -0.83 9.86 16.18
CA ALA A 119 -2.28 9.83 16.36
C ALA A 119 -2.99 10.50 15.17
N SER A 120 -2.53 11.69 14.76
CA SER A 120 -3.03 12.40 13.57
C SER A 120 -2.92 11.55 12.31
N GLY A 121 -1.75 10.96 12.09
CA GLY A 121 -1.49 10.12 10.93
C GLY A 121 -2.27 8.81 10.92
N GLY A 122 -2.39 8.16 12.09
CA GLY A 122 -3.16 6.94 12.29
C GLY A 122 -4.66 7.17 12.11
N ALA A 123 -5.21 8.25 12.69
CA ALA A 123 -6.62 8.61 12.56
C ALA A 123 -6.99 9.00 11.12
N ALA A 124 -6.18 9.83 10.46
CA ALA A 124 -6.38 10.18 9.05
C ALA A 124 -6.30 8.94 8.14
N GLY A 125 -5.34 8.05 8.41
CA GLY A 125 -5.18 6.79 7.69
C GLY A 125 -6.36 5.84 7.89
N ALA A 126 -6.79 5.63 9.13
CA ALA A 126 -7.94 4.80 9.46
C ALA A 126 -9.23 5.32 8.82
N THR A 127 -9.46 6.64 8.90
CA THR A 127 -10.63 7.29 8.29
C THR A 127 -10.65 7.11 6.79
N SER A 128 -9.52 7.34 6.11
CA SER A 128 -9.40 7.07 4.68
C SER A 128 -9.73 5.60 4.36
N LEU A 129 -9.14 4.67 5.11
CA LEU A 129 -9.39 3.24 4.93
C LEU A 129 -10.84 2.86 5.19
N CYS A 130 -11.59 3.53 6.08
CA CYS A 130 -13.03 3.25 6.27
C CYS A 130 -13.85 3.38 4.97
N PHE A 131 -13.35 4.09 3.96
CA PHE A 131 -14.02 4.22 2.66
C PHE A 131 -13.29 3.47 1.55
N VAL A 132 -11.95 3.53 1.51
CA VAL A 132 -11.18 3.02 0.38
C VAL A 132 -10.63 1.60 0.57
N TYR A 133 -10.79 1.00 1.74
CA TYR A 133 -10.27 -0.36 2.00
C TYR A 133 -10.85 -1.44 1.05
N PRO A 134 -12.14 -1.40 0.64
CA PRO A 134 -12.65 -2.36 -0.35
C PRO A 134 -11.91 -2.31 -1.69
N LEU A 135 -11.40 -1.14 -2.09
CA LEU A 135 -10.56 -1.01 -3.30
C LEU A 135 -9.20 -1.69 -3.08
N ASP A 136 -8.56 -1.47 -1.94
CA ASP A 136 -7.30 -2.16 -1.58
C ASP A 136 -7.48 -3.68 -1.50
N PHE A 137 -8.60 -4.13 -0.95
CA PHE A 137 -8.97 -5.54 -0.87
C PHE A 137 -9.09 -6.15 -2.27
N ALA A 138 -9.93 -5.55 -3.12
CA ALA A 138 -10.18 -6.08 -4.46
C ALA A 138 -8.94 -6.05 -5.33
N ARG A 139 -8.11 -5.00 -5.19
CA ARG A 139 -6.80 -4.91 -5.82
C ARG A 139 -5.91 -6.11 -5.47
N THR A 140 -5.81 -6.46 -4.19
CA THR A 140 -5.01 -7.61 -3.74
C THR A 140 -5.57 -8.93 -4.24
N ARG A 141 -6.89 -9.12 -4.18
CA ARG A 141 -7.52 -10.36 -4.65
C ARG A 141 -7.38 -10.56 -6.14
N LEU A 142 -7.56 -9.51 -6.93
CA LEU A 142 -7.35 -9.56 -8.38
C LEU A 142 -5.88 -9.82 -8.72
N ALA A 143 -4.93 -9.20 -8.02
CA ALA A 143 -3.51 -9.44 -8.25
C ALA A 143 -3.10 -10.89 -7.96
N ALA A 144 -3.69 -11.48 -6.92
CA ALA A 144 -3.44 -12.86 -6.49
C ALA A 144 -4.13 -13.93 -7.36
N ASP A 145 -5.14 -13.53 -8.15
CA ASP A 145 -5.85 -14.43 -9.06
C ASP A 145 -4.98 -14.81 -10.26
N ILE A 146 -4.55 -16.07 -10.27
CA ILE A 146 -3.67 -16.63 -11.30
C ILE A 146 -4.40 -17.35 -12.43
N GLY A 147 -5.74 -17.39 -12.44
CA GLY A 147 -6.50 -18.03 -13.53
C GLY A 147 -6.12 -17.44 -14.90
N LYS A 148 -6.24 -18.20 -16.00
CA LYS A 148 -5.90 -17.69 -17.34
C LYS A 148 -7.05 -16.89 -17.93
N ALA A 149 -8.22 -17.51 -18.07
CA ALA A 149 -9.43 -16.91 -18.63
C ALA A 149 -10.70 -17.62 -18.14
N GLY A 150 -11.87 -16.99 -18.37
CA GLY A 150 -13.18 -17.61 -18.13
C GLY A 150 -13.35 -18.16 -16.72
N ALA A 151 -13.74 -19.44 -16.63
CA ALA A 151 -14.03 -20.13 -15.37
C ALA A 151 -12.79 -20.33 -14.46
N GLU A 152 -11.57 -20.23 -14.99
CA GLU A 152 -10.35 -20.33 -14.17
C GLU A 152 -10.13 -19.07 -13.31
N ARG A 153 -10.71 -17.94 -13.70
CA ARG A 153 -10.59 -16.67 -12.98
C ARG A 153 -11.50 -16.69 -11.76
N GLU A 154 -10.95 -16.36 -10.60
CA GLU A 154 -11.75 -16.22 -9.38
C GLU A 154 -12.72 -15.04 -9.48
N PHE A 155 -12.28 -13.96 -10.14
CA PHE A 155 -13.02 -12.73 -10.33
C PHE A 155 -12.89 -12.19 -11.76
N THR A 156 -13.95 -11.64 -12.33
CA THR A 156 -13.89 -11.05 -13.68
C THR A 156 -13.34 -9.61 -13.67
N GLY A 157 -13.37 -8.93 -12.52
CA GLY A 157 -12.90 -7.56 -12.37
C GLY A 157 -13.17 -6.97 -10.98
N LEU A 158 -12.96 -5.65 -10.84
CA LEU A 158 -13.10 -4.93 -9.57
C LEU A 158 -14.53 -5.03 -9.00
N GLY A 159 -15.54 -4.66 -9.79
CA GLY A 159 -16.94 -4.71 -9.34
C GLY A 159 -17.39 -6.13 -8.98
N ASN A 160 -17.02 -7.12 -9.80
CA ASN A 160 -17.30 -8.52 -9.52
C ASN A 160 -16.61 -9.02 -8.23
N CYS A 161 -15.36 -8.62 -7.99
CA CYS A 161 -14.64 -8.98 -6.76
C CYS A 161 -15.33 -8.45 -5.50
N ILE A 162 -15.73 -7.17 -5.52
CA ILE A 162 -16.44 -6.55 -4.40
C ILE A 162 -17.81 -7.20 -4.21
N ALA A 163 -18.60 -7.33 -5.28
CA ALA A 163 -19.96 -7.89 -5.21
C ALA A 163 -19.97 -9.36 -4.76
N LYS A 164 -19.09 -10.20 -5.32
CA LYS A 164 -18.98 -11.62 -4.97
C LYS A 164 -18.57 -11.81 -3.51
N THR A 165 -17.61 -11.02 -3.03
CA THR A 165 -17.15 -11.06 -1.63
C THR A 165 -18.23 -10.53 -0.68
N PHE A 166 -18.90 -9.44 -1.05
CA PHE A 166 -19.99 -8.90 -0.24
C PHE A 166 -21.15 -9.89 -0.12
N LYS A 167 -21.50 -10.59 -1.20
CA LYS A 167 -22.54 -11.62 -1.20
C LYS A 167 -22.18 -12.83 -0.32
N SER A 168 -20.90 -13.19 -0.22
CA SER A 168 -20.46 -14.34 0.59
C SER A 168 -20.24 -14.02 2.07
N ASP A 169 -19.60 -12.89 2.36
CA ASP A 169 -19.04 -12.57 3.69
C ASP A 169 -19.52 -11.20 4.24
N GLY A 170 -20.36 -10.47 3.49
CA GLY A 170 -20.80 -9.13 3.83
C GLY A 170 -19.66 -8.11 3.90
N LEU A 171 -19.87 -7.04 4.68
CA LEU A 171 -18.86 -6.01 4.91
C LEU A 171 -17.60 -6.57 5.60
N VAL A 172 -17.76 -7.52 6.52
CA VAL A 172 -16.63 -8.11 7.24
C VAL A 172 -15.61 -8.72 6.28
N GLY A 173 -16.09 -9.36 5.19
CA GLY A 173 -15.25 -9.90 4.13
C GLY A 173 -14.39 -8.84 3.43
N LEU A 174 -14.97 -7.68 3.10
CA LEU A 174 -14.26 -6.60 2.41
C LEU A 174 -13.24 -5.89 3.30
N TYR A 175 -13.41 -5.92 4.62
CA TYR A 175 -12.55 -5.23 5.60
C TYR A 175 -11.63 -6.17 6.39
N ARG A 176 -11.49 -7.44 5.99
CA ARG A 176 -10.56 -8.37 6.65
C ARG A 176 -9.12 -7.85 6.61
N GLY A 177 -8.52 -7.71 7.79
CA GLY A 177 -7.18 -7.17 7.96
C GLY A 177 -7.14 -5.65 8.18
N PHE A 178 -8.29 -4.98 8.41
CA PHE A 178 -8.34 -3.55 8.67
C PHE A 178 -7.51 -3.14 9.89
N GLY A 179 -7.68 -3.81 11.04
CA GLY A 179 -6.97 -3.49 12.28
C GLY A 179 -5.45 -3.55 12.13
N VAL A 180 -4.90 -4.64 11.57
CA VAL A 180 -3.46 -4.77 11.32
C VAL A 180 -2.95 -3.77 10.29
N SER A 181 -3.79 -3.33 9.36
CA SER A 181 -3.45 -2.25 8.43
C SER A 181 -3.27 -0.91 9.13
N VAL A 182 -4.14 -0.58 10.09
CA VAL A 182 -4.02 0.66 10.87
C VAL A 182 -2.77 0.64 11.74
N GLN A 183 -2.50 -0.49 12.41
CA GLN A 183 -1.25 -0.70 13.15
C GLN A 183 -0.03 -0.51 12.24
N GLY A 184 -0.02 -1.12 11.05
CA GLY A 184 1.05 -0.96 10.07
C GLY A 184 1.28 0.50 9.65
N ILE A 185 0.22 1.32 9.51
CA ILE A 185 0.34 2.76 9.22
C ILE A 185 1.04 3.49 10.37
N ILE A 186 0.68 3.18 11.62
CA ILE A 186 1.29 3.82 12.80
C ILE A 186 2.78 3.46 12.88
N ILE A 187 3.14 2.18 12.71
CA ILE A 187 4.53 1.71 12.71
C ILE A 187 5.33 2.34 11.56
N TYR A 188 4.77 2.37 10.35
CA TYR A 188 5.39 3.02 9.21
C TYR A 188 5.68 4.50 9.50
N ARG A 189 4.70 5.23 10.06
CA ARG A 189 4.89 6.65 10.39
C ARG A 189 5.89 6.86 11.51
N ALA A 190 5.87 6.04 12.55
CA ALA A 190 6.84 6.11 13.65
C ALA A 190 8.27 5.91 13.14
N ALA A 191 8.48 4.88 12.32
CA ALA A 191 9.74 4.62 11.66
C ALA A 191 10.17 5.78 10.76
N TYR A 192 9.26 6.25 9.90
CA TYR A 192 9.54 7.31 8.95
C TYR A 192 9.93 8.62 9.65
N PHE A 193 9.11 9.11 10.57
CA PHE A 193 9.41 10.37 11.27
C PHE A 193 10.62 10.26 12.18
N GLY A 194 10.76 9.16 12.92
CA GLY A 194 11.92 8.94 13.78
C GLY A 194 13.22 8.95 12.98
N CYS A 195 13.29 8.20 11.88
CA CYS A 195 14.48 8.16 11.04
C CYS A 195 14.70 9.47 10.26
N PHE A 196 13.65 10.12 9.77
CA PHE A 196 13.78 11.37 9.01
C PHE A 196 14.25 12.53 9.88
N ASP A 197 13.73 12.67 11.10
CA ASP A 197 14.17 13.71 12.03
C ASP A 197 15.62 13.48 12.47
N THR A 198 16.03 12.23 12.75
CA THR A 198 17.44 11.89 13.02
C THR A 198 18.34 12.17 11.83
N ALA A 199 17.95 11.74 10.62
CA ALA A 199 18.74 11.96 9.41
C ALA A 199 18.92 13.46 9.13
N LYS A 200 17.88 14.27 9.33
CA LYS A 200 17.99 15.73 9.20
C LYS A 200 18.89 16.36 10.26
N GLY A 201 18.88 15.87 11.49
CA GLY A 201 19.76 16.35 12.56
C GLY A 201 21.24 16.05 12.33
N MET A 202 21.55 15.05 11.51
CA MET A 202 22.92 14.69 11.14
C MET A 202 23.45 15.44 9.92
N LEU A 203 22.60 16.18 9.20
CA LEU A 203 23.02 16.96 8.03
C LEU A 203 23.70 18.27 8.46
N PRO A 204 24.89 18.60 7.90
CA PRO A 204 25.60 19.84 8.22
C PRO A 204 24.79 21.10 7.89
N ASP A 205 24.07 21.09 6.76
CA ASP A 205 23.14 22.14 6.36
C ASP A 205 21.86 21.53 5.72
N PRO A 206 20.81 21.30 6.52
CA PRO A 206 19.56 20.72 6.04
C PRO A 206 18.81 21.60 5.03
N LYS A 207 19.12 22.90 4.92
CA LYS A 207 18.43 23.83 4.02
C LYS A 207 19.07 23.89 2.64
N ASN A 208 20.39 23.76 2.57
CA ASN A 208 21.15 23.81 1.31
C ASN A 208 21.64 22.42 0.82
N THR A 209 21.07 21.34 1.37
CA THR A 209 21.43 19.98 0.93
C THR A 209 21.01 19.76 -0.54
N PRO A 210 21.93 19.32 -1.43
CA PRO A 210 21.62 19.03 -2.82
C PRO A 210 20.41 18.11 -2.97
N PHE A 211 19.61 18.33 -4.02
CA PHE A 211 18.40 17.54 -4.28
C PHE A 211 18.67 16.03 -4.28
N ILE A 212 19.77 15.59 -4.91
CA ILE A 212 20.14 14.17 -4.98
C ILE A 212 20.34 13.58 -3.58
N ILE A 213 21.04 14.29 -2.70
CA ILE A 213 21.30 13.82 -1.33
C ILE A 213 19.99 13.76 -0.53
N SER A 214 19.16 14.81 -0.62
CA SER A 214 17.83 14.83 0.01
C SER A 214 16.93 13.70 -0.49
N PHE A 215 16.97 13.39 -1.79
CA PHE A 215 16.25 12.29 -2.41
C PHE A 215 16.75 10.94 -1.90
N LEU A 216 18.06 10.71 -1.86
CA LEU A 216 18.65 9.47 -1.36
C LEU A 216 18.30 9.22 0.11
N ILE A 217 18.34 10.26 0.95
CA ILE A 217 17.93 10.18 2.35
C ILE A 217 16.44 9.83 2.45
N ALA A 218 15.59 10.51 1.67
CA ALA A 218 14.16 10.21 1.64
C ALA A 218 13.88 8.76 1.21
N GLN A 219 14.61 8.24 0.22
CA GLN A 219 14.49 6.85 -0.22
C GLN A 219 14.99 5.86 0.84
N ALA A 220 16.11 6.14 1.50
CA ALA A 220 16.66 5.30 2.56
C ALA A 220 15.68 5.21 3.74
N VAL A 221 15.15 6.35 4.20
CA VAL A 221 14.15 6.42 5.27
C VAL A 221 12.86 5.71 4.88
N THR A 222 12.36 5.94 3.65
CA THR A 222 11.15 5.27 3.14
C THR A 222 11.33 3.76 3.05
N THR A 223 12.51 3.31 2.61
CA THR A 223 12.88 1.89 2.52
C THR A 223 12.90 1.25 3.90
N PHE A 224 13.58 1.89 4.86
CA PHE A 224 13.67 1.39 6.23
C PHE A 224 12.29 1.31 6.91
N ALA A 225 11.49 2.39 6.84
CA ALA A 225 10.14 2.41 7.37
C ALA A 225 9.23 1.36 6.70
N GLY A 226 9.41 1.18 5.39
CA GLY A 226 8.73 0.15 4.61
C GLY A 226 9.07 -1.26 5.05
N ILE A 227 10.34 -1.55 5.34
CA ILE A 227 10.80 -2.85 5.85
C ILE A 227 10.25 -3.09 7.27
N MET A 228 10.35 -2.12 8.18
CA MET A 228 9.88 -2.27 9.56
C MET A 228 8.37 -2.55 9.64
N SER A 229 7.58 -1.90 8.78
CA SER A 229 6.12 -2.11 8.72
C SER A 229 5.70 -3.27 7.82
N TYR A 230 6.62 -3.88 7.07
CA TYR A 230 6.31 -4.91 6.08
C TYR A 230 5.61 -6.15 6.66
N PRO A 231 5.99 -6.67 7.85
CA PRO A 231 5.28 -7.79 8.46
C PRO A 231 3.78 -7.55 8.65
N PHE A 232 3.38 -6.30 8.98
CA PHE A 232 1.98 -5.91 9.10
C PHE A 232 1.26 -5.92 7.74
N ASP A 233 1.92 -5.48 6.67
CA ASP A 233 1.37 -5.58 5.30
C ASP A 233 1.22 -7.06 4.91
N THR A 234 2.19 -7.92 5.22
CA THR A 234 2.07 -9.36 4.91
C THR A 234 0.87 -9.97 5.62
N VAL A 235 0.72 -9.78 6.93
CA VAL A 235 -0.44 -10.29 7.67
C VAL A 235 -1.75 -9.68 7.15
N ARG A 236 -1.78 -8.38 6.84
CA ARG A 236 -2.93 -7.71 6.21
C ARG A 236 -3.35 -8.44 4.93
N ARG A 237 -2.42 -8.66 3.99
CA ARG A 237 -2.72 -9.28 2.69
C ARG A 237 -3.15 -10.75 2.85
N ARG A 238 -2.51 -11.49 3.75
CA ARG A 238 -2.89 -12.88 4.08
C ARG A 238 -4.30 -12.98 4.67
N MET A 239 -4.71 -12.00 5.48
CA MET A 239 -6.08 -11.90 5.99
C MET A 239 -7.10 -11.59 4.89
N MET A 240 -6.77 -10.73 3.91
CA MET A 240 -7.65 -10.46 2.76
C MET A 240 -7.90 -11.72 1.90
N MET A 241 -6.93 -12.63 1.83
CA MET A 241 -7.07 -13.90 1.10
C MET A 241 -8.05 -14.90 1.75
N GLN A 242 -8.54 -14.60 2.96
CA GLN A 242 -9.50 -15.48 3.65
C GLN A 242 -10.95 -15.23 3.25
N SER A 243 -11.29 -14.06 2.71
CA SER A 243 -12.69 -13.72 2.41
C SER A 243 -13.25 -14.57 1.27
N GLY A 244 -14.49 -15.01 1.36
CA GLY A 244 -15.12 -15.90 0.38
C GLY A 244 -14.69 -17.37 0.48
N ARG A 245 -13.89 -17.73 1.50
CA ARG A 245 -13.60 -19.13 1.82
C ARG A 245 -14.66 -19.68 2.77
N ALA A 246 -15.03 -20.95 2.60
CA ALA A 246 -15.80 -21.66 3.60
C ALA A 246 -15.03 -21.70 4.93
N LYS A 247 -15.73 -21.73 6.07
CA LYS A 247 -15.10 -21.71 7.40
C LYS A 247 -14.08 -22.84 7.60
N ALA A 248 -14.30 -24.01 7.00
CA ALA A 248 -13.39 -25.15 7.05
C ALA A 248 -12.08 -24.91 6.26
N ASP A 249 -12.12 -24.10 5.20
CA ASP A 249 -10.97 -23.80 4.32
C ASP A 249 -10.19 -22.54 4.76
N MET A 250 -10.63 -21.89 5.84
CA MET A 250 -9.97 -20.69 6.35
C MET A 250 -8.66 -21.07 7.02
N MET A 251 -7.54 -20.57 6.48
CA MET A 251 -6.22 -20.81 7.05
C MET A 251 -6.01 -19.98 8.31
N TYR A 252 -6.61 -18.79 8.40
CA TYR A 252 -6.42 -17.87 9.52
C TYR A 252 -7.76 -17.45 10.10
N LYS A 253 -7.97 -17.71 11.41
CA LYS A 253 -9.21 -17.37 12.12
C LYS A 253 -9.30 -15.87 12.40
N ASN A 254 -8.19 -15.28 12.82
CA ASN A 254 -8.06 -13.86 13.15
C ASN A 254 -6.61 -13.40 12.92
N THR A 255 -6.33 -12.12 13.16
CA THR A 255 -5.00 -11.53 12.95
C THR A 255 -3.91 -12.20 13.79
N LEU A 256 -4.18 -12.51 15.07
CA LEU A 256 -3.20 -13.15 15.95
C LEU A 256 -2.88 -14.58 15.51
N ASP A 257 -3.90 -15.34 15.10
CA ASP A 257 -3.74 -16.67 14.50
C ASP A 257 -2.91 -16.60 13.20
N CYS A 258 -3.10 -15.55 12.40
CA CYS A 258 -2.31 -15.31 11.18
C CYS A 258 -0.83 -15.10 11.50
N TRP A 259 -0.50 -14.24 12.48
CA TRP A 259 0.89 -14.05 12.94
C TRP A 259 1.51 -15.36 13.41
N GLY A 260 0.82 -16.08 14.31
CA GLY A 260 1.32 -17.32 14.89
C GLY A 260 1.53 -18.41 13.84
N LYS A 261 0.57 -18.58 12.91
CA LYS A 261 0.67 -19.57 11.85
C LYS A 261 1.78 -19.27 10.86
N ILE A 262 1.89 -18.02 10.35
CA ILE A 262 2.99 -17.66 9.44
C ILE A 262 4.34 -17.99 10.07
N TYR A 263 4.55 -17.60 11.34
CA TYR A 263 5.80 -17.87 12.04
C TYR A 263 6.07 -19.37 12.20
N LYS A 264 5.05 -20.16 12.60
CA LYS A 264 5.18 -21.60 12.82
C LYS A 264 5.32 -22.43 11.54
N THR A 265 4.64 -22.06 10.45
CA THR A 265 4.58 -22.87 9.22
C THR A 265 5.57 -22.43 8.15
N GLU A 266 5.90 -21.14 8.09
CA GLU A 266 6.78 -20.58 7.05
C GLU A 266 8.06 -19.93 7.61
N GLY A 267 8.16 -19.75 8.95
CA GLY A 267 9.30 -19.12 9.61
C GLY A 267 9.29 -17.58 9.58
N GLY A 268 10.22 -16.97 10.32
CA GLY A 268 10.32 -15.49 10.44
C GLY A 268 10.58 -14.76 9.12
N GLY A 269 11.29 -15.37 8.18
CA GLY A 269 11.54 -14.80 6.85
C GLY A 269 10.28 -14.62 6.01
N ALA A 270 9.21 -15.36 6.30
CA ALA A 270 7.96 -15.34 5.54
C ALA A 270 7.25 -13.98 5.60
N PHE A 271 7.41 -13.24 6.70
CA PHE A 271 6.87 -11.90 6.85
C PHE A 271 7.43 -10.92 5.81
N PHE A 272 8.62 -11.19 5.25
CA PHE A 272 9.32 -10.34 4.29
C PHE A 272 9.24 -10.85 2.84
N LYS A 273 8.38 -11.85 2.55
CA LYS A 273 8.15 -12.31 1.18
C LYS A 273 7.64 -11.17 0.30
N GLY A 274 8.45 -10.77 -0.68
CA GLY A 274 8.18 -9.64 -1.57
C GLY A 274 8.67 -8.28 -1.07
N ALA A 275 9.40 -8.21 0.05
CA ALA A 275 9.92 -6.94 0.59
C ALA A 275 10.84 -6.24 -0.42
N PHE A 276 11.77 -6.99 -1.03
CA PHE A 276 12.64 -6.45 -2.08
C PHE A 276 11.86 -5.91 -3.29
N SER A 277 10.84 -6.64 -3.77
CA SER A 277 9.93 -6.17 -4.83
C SER A 277 9.20 -4.89 -4.45
N ASN A 278 8.84 -4.74 -3.17
CA ASN A 278 8.19 -3.54 -2.66
C ASN A 278 9.13 -2.32 -2.63
N ILE A 279 10.42 -2.53 -2.35
CA ILE A 279 11.45 -1.48 -2.41
C ILE A 279 11.58 -0.98 -3.84
N LEU A 280 11.80 -1.88 -4.81
CA LEU A 280 11.89 -1.50 -6.23
C LEU A 280 10.64 -0.77 -6.73
N ARG A 281 9.45 -1.24 -6.32
CA ARG A 281 8.19 -0.55 -6.62
C ARG A 281 8.15 0.86 -6.01
N GLY A 282 8.61 1.02 -4.77
CA GLY A 282 8.67 2.32 -4.09
C GLY A 282 9.59 3.30 -4.82
N THR A 283 10.82 2.89 -5.09
CA THR A 283 11.82 3.70 -5.79
C THR A 283 11.36 4.03 -7.22
N GLY A 284 10.88 3.04 -7.98
CA GLY A 284 10.38 3.25 -9.34
C GLY A 284 9.19 4.21 -9.38
N GLY A 285 8.26 4.10 -8.42
CA GLY A 285 7.11 5.01 -8.34
C GLY A 285 7.53 6.45 -8.07
N ALA A 286 8.53 6.66 -7.21
CA ALA A 286 9.09 7.98 -6.94
C ALA A 286 9.84 8.54 -8.16
N LEU A 287 10.63 7.73 -8.86
CA LEU A 287 11.34 8.14 -10.07
C LEU A 287 10.37 8.55 -11.19
N VAL A 288 9.27 7.81 -11.38
CA VAL A 288 8.27 8.17 -12.39
C VAL A 288 7.60 9.51 -12.08
N LEU A 289 7.39 9.84 -10.80
CA LEU A 289 6.84 11.14 -10.42
C LEU A 289 7.83 12.27 -10.68
N VAL A 290 9.10 12.08 -10.32
CA VAL A 290 10.16 13.07 -10.60
C VAL A 290 10.29 13.31 -12.10
N LEU A 291 10.35 12.25 -12.91
CA LEU A 291 10.43 12.36 -14.36
C LEU A 291 9.19 13.05 -14.96
N TYR A 292 8.01 12.81 -14.41
CA TYR A 292 6.79 13.47 -14.85
C TYR A 292 6.84 14.98 -14.57
N ASP A 293 7.32 15.39 -13.40
CA ASP A 293 7.45 16.80 -13.04
C ASP A 293 8.49 17.52 -13.92
N GLU A 294 9.62 16.87 -14.21
CA GLU A 294 10.63 17.40 -15.15
C GLU A 294 10.08 17.53 -16.57
N ILE A 295 9.36 16.52 -17.08
CA ILE A 295 8.72 16.59 -18.40
C ILE A 295 7.69 17.73 -18.44
N LYS A 296 6.92 17.92 -17.37
CA LYS A 296 5.94 19.02 -17.28
C LYS A 296 6.62 20.39 -17.23
N ALA A 297 7.80 20.50 -16.64
CA ALA A 297 8.56 21.75 -16.60
C ALA A 297 9.21 22.10 -17.96
N LEU A 298 9.45 21.09 -18.82
CA LEU A 298 10.00 21.26 -20.17
C LEU A 298 8.94 21.58 -21.24
N LEU A 299 7.65 21.40 -20.95
CA LEU A 299 6.51 21.68 -21.82
C LEU A 299 5.88 23.04 -21.49
#